data_AF-A0AAN7YWT1-F1
#
_entry.id   AF-A0AAN7YWT1-F1
#
_cell.length_a   1.000
_cell.length_b   1.000
_cell.length_c   1.000
_cell.angle_alpha   90.00
_cell.angle_beta   90.00
_cell.angle_gamma   90.00
#
_symmetry.space_group_name_H-M   'P 1'
#
loop_
_entity.id
_entity.type
_entity.pdbx_description
1 polymer ?
#
loop_
_entity_poly.entity_id
_entity_poly.type
_entity_poly.pdbx_seq_one_letter_code
_entity_poly.pdbx_strand_id
1 'polypeptide(L)'
;MDNKDHNHDLRSNNRTGTQHRTSRHDKNSSIDCCNREESCSPNPTKTAATDPPITNLTEARDVKEDVISDRSIELETEGTAESMAKMIEIRNYFDYDLQPRSLYYLDSTFWDPKQRAAEYRWVHNVTMCDILLKADEINTNGNEELRAQRRALVDRVNAILDDLETAKKKFDEQDEKWRKREGKERQEREDKIQQELERATKRWDEQENDIWQKFKRLRRRKE
;
A
#
# COMPACT_ATOMS: atom_id res chain seq x y z
N MET A 1 -36.82 9.73 -43.82
CA MET A 1 -35.85 10.11 -44.86
C MET A 1 -35.07 11.32 -44.35
N ASP A 2 -33.81 11.41 -44.78
CA ASP A 2 -32.84 12.48 -44.59
C ASP A 2 -31.93 12.41 -43.35
N ASN A 3 -30.85 11.65 -43.57
CA ASN A 3 -29.55 11.80 -42.93
C ASN A 3 -28.92 13.15 -43.32
N LYS A 4 -28.26 13.82 -42.38
CA LYS A 4 -27.19 14.77 -42.71
C LYS A 4 -26.11 14.76 -41.65
N ASP A 5 -25.02 14.10 -42.00
CA ASP A 5 -23.71 14.12 -41.37
C ASP A 5 -23.14 15.52 -41.34
N HIS A 6 -22.64 16.01 -40.21
CA HIS A 6 -21.64 17.09 -40.17
C HIS A 6 -20.44 16.64 -39.33
N ASN A 7 -19.40 16.31 -40.08
CA ASN A 7 -18.05 16.00 -39.68
C ASN A 7 -17.31 17.31 -39.35
N HIS A 8 -16.62 17.39 -38.21
CA HIS A 8 -15.63 18.43 -37.95
C HIS A 8 -14.37 17.81 -37.35
N ASP A 9 -13.46 17.46 -38.27
CA ASP A 9 -12.02 17.39 -38.02
C ASP A 9 -11.50 18.79 -37.66
N LEU A 10 -10.91 18.93 -36.47
CA LEU A 10 -9.94 19.98 -36.19
C LEU A 10 -8.68 19.35 -35.58
N ARG A 11 -7.80 18.99 -36.50
CA ARG A 11 -6.38 18.73 -36.30
C ARG A 11 -5.72 20.02 -35.80
N SER A 12 -5.17 20.02 -34.59
CA SER A 12 -4.27 21.09 -34.13
C SER A 12 -3.01 20.47 -33.53
N ASN A 13 -1.94 20.50 -34.33
CA ASN A 13 -0.57 20.38 -33.86
C ASN A 13 -0.21 21.65 -33.11
N ASN A 14 0.43 21.55 -31.94
CA ASN A 14 1.51 22.47 -31.54
C ASN A 14 2.38 21.84 -30.44
N ARG A 15 3.69 21.80 -30.73
CA ARG A 15 4.76 21.26 -29.90
C ARG A 15 5.88 22.30 -29.90
N THR A 16 6.00 23.09 -28.84
CA THR A 16 7.14 23.91 -28.40
C THR A 16 6.73 24.44 -27.02
N GLY A 17 7.49 24.34 -25.92
CA GLY A 17 8.93 24.48 -25.76
C GLY A 17 9.13 25.68 -24.83
N THR A 18 9.06 25.47 -23.50
CA THR A 18 9.35 26.51 -22.51
C THR A 18 10.21 25.92 -21.40
N GLN A 19 11.51 26.17 -21.48
CA GLN A 19 12.44 25.97 -20.38
C GLN A 19 12.39 27.23 -19.51
N HIS A 20 12.04 27.08 -18.23
CA HIS A 20 12.37 28.07 -17.20
C HIS A 20 13.36 27.47 -16.23
N ARG A 21 14.38 28.27 -15.94
CA ARG A 21 15.58 27.98 -15.15
C ARG A 21 15.51 28.81 -13.87
N THR A 22 15.54 28.17 -12.70
CA THR A 22 15.98 28.74 -11.41
C THR A 22 16.48 27.54 -10.57
N SER A 23 17.73 27.43 -10.13
CA SER A 23 18.54 28.23 -9.19
C SER A 23 18.50 27.69 -7.75
N ARG A 24 19.57 26.94 -7.42
CA ARG A 24 20.38 26.92 -6.17
C ARG A 24 19.89 26.24 -4.87
N HIS A 25 20.84 25.48 -4.29
CA HIS A 25 21.09 25.16 -2.86
C HIS A 25 19.98 24.40 -2.10
N ASP A 26 20.20 23.38 -1.26
CA ASP A 26 21.36 22.90 -0.51
C ASP A 26 21.08 21.48 0.07
N LYS A 27 22.14 20.68 0.29
CA LYS A 27 22.27 19.64 1.36
C LYS A 27 21.32 18.43 1.37
N ASN A 28 21.62 17.40 0.58
CA ASN A 28 21.32 16.01 0.97
C ASN A 28 22.42 15.50 1.90
N SER A 29 22.16 15.52 3.21
CA SER A 29 22.92 14.70 4.17
C SER A 29 22.43 13.27 4.03
N SER A 30 23.22 12.48 3.33
CA SER A 30 23.13 11.01 3.32
C SER A 30 23.48 10.52 4.72
N ILE A 31 22.46 10.20 5.52
CA ILE A 31 22.66 9.43 6.75
C ILE A 31 22.62 7.96 6.34
N ASP A 32 23.78 7.46 5.93
CA ASP A 32 24.16 6.07 6.16
C ASP A 32 24.44 5.92 7.66
N CYS A 33 23.66 5.11 8.35
CA CYS A 33 23.99 4.65 9.70
C CYS A 33 24.15 3.14 9.67
N CYS A 34 25.43 2.76 9.71
CA CYS A 34 25.98 1.43 9.64
C CYS A 34 25.52 0.49 10.75
N ASN A 35 25.57 -0.79 10.40
CA ASN A 35 25.88 -1.93 11.25
C ASN A 35 26.83 -1.62 12.40
N ARG A 36 26.52 -2.09 13.61
CA ARG A 36 27.53 -2.41 14.63
C ARG A 36 27.01 -3.47 15.59
N GLU A 37 27.45 -4.71 15.37
CA GLU A 37 27.44 -5.75 16.39
C GLU A 37 28.55 -5.51 17.43
N GLU A 38 28.38 -6.20 18.56
CA GLU A 38 29.34 -6.54 19.61
C GLU A 38 29.51 -5.64 20.86
N SER A 39 29.03 -6.24 21.96
CA SER A 39 29.70 -6.41 23.27
C SER A 39 29.63 -5.30 24.32
N CYS A 40 28.92 -5.57 25.42
CA CYS A 40 29.52 -5.89 26.71
C CYS A 40 28.43 -6.09 27.80
N SER A 41 28.54 -7.19 28.54
CA SER A 41 27.88 -7.40 29.84
C SER A 41 28.93 -7.11 30.95
N PRO A 42 28.54 -6.82 32.20
CA PRO A 42 28.29 -7.95 33.12
C PRO A 42 27.17 -7.74 34.17
N ASN A 43 26.68 -8.88 34.68
CA ASN A 43 25.66 -9.09 35.71
C ASN A 43 25.99 -8.45 37.08
N PRO A 44 24.98 -8.38 37.99
CA PRO A 44 25.14 -9.22 39.19
C PRO A 44 23.88 -9.97 39.68
N THR A 45 24.21 -11.06 40.36
CA THR A 45 23.47 -12.12 41.04
C THR A 45 22.47 -11.65 42.11
N LYS A 46 21.32 -12.33 42.19
CA LYS A 46 20.37 -12.29 43.32
C LYS A 46 20.37 -13.65 44.02
N THR A 47 20.80 -13.71 45.29
CA THR A 47 20.48 -14.82 46.21
C THR A 47 20.23 -14.25 47.61
N ALA A 48 19.29 -14.88 48.30
CA ALA A 48 18.47 -14.39 49.39
C ALA A 48 19.05 -14.58 50.81
N ALA A 49 18.24 -14.07 51.76
CA ALA A 49 18.12 -14.39 53.18
C ALA A 49 19.02 -13.62 54.17
N THR A 50 18.40 -12.89 55.11
CA THR A 50 18.15 -13.31 56.53
C THR A 50 17.85 -12.05 57.39
N ASP A 51 16.66 -11.97 58.01
CA ASP A 51 16.31 -11.04 59.12
C ASP A 51 17.16 -11.34 60.37
N PRO A 52 17.50 -10.39 61.30
CA PRO A 52 16.56 -9.88 62.34
C PRO A 52 16.98 -8.49 62.95
N PRO A 53 16.52 -8.08 64.16
CA PRO A 53 15.17 -7.87 64.68
C PRO A 53 14.87 -6.38 65.00
N ILE A 54 13.60 -6.11 65.31
CA ILE A 54 13.04 -4.83 65.75
C ILE A 54 13.55 -4.42 67.14
N THR A 55 14.01 -3.17 67.29
CA THR A 55 13.97 -2.42 68.55
C THR A 55 13.57 -0.97 68.30
N ASN A 56 12.48 -0.55 68.98
CA ASN A 56 12.01 0.83 69.07
C ASN A 56 13.01 1.70 69.83
N LEU A 57 13.20 2.96 69.39
CA LEU A 57 13.58 4.08 70.23
C LEU A 57 13.06 5.39 69.59
N THR A 58 12.14 6.02 70.30
CA THR A 58 11.70 7.41 70.20
C THR A 58 12.87 8.37 70.39
N GLU A 59 13.10 9.31 69.46
CA GLU A 59 13.56 10.65 69.80
C GLU A 59 13.30 11.63 68.64
N ALA A 60 12.71 12.77 69.00
CA ALA A 60 12.34 13.86 68.10
C ALA A 60 13.57 14.62 67.60
N ARG A 61 13.66 14.88 66.29
CA ARG A 61 14.39 16.01 65.72
C ARG A 61 13.71 16.53 64.45
N ASP A 62 13.45 17.83 64.47
CA ASP A 62 13.14 18.70 63.33
C ASP A 62 13.92 18.32 62.07
N VAL A 63 13.20 17.97 61.00
CA VAL A 63 13.69 18.09 59.63
C VAL A 63 12.54 18.61 58.78
N LYS A 64 12.85 19.69 58.08
CA LYS A 64 11.98 20.52 57.23
C LYS A 64 11.11 19.67 56.31
N GLU A 65 9.83 20.03 56.22
CA GLU A 65 8.97 19.59 55.11
C GLU A 65 9.63 20.06 53.80
N ASP A 66 10.17 19.11 53.04
CA ASP A 66 10.69 19.35 51.71
C ASP A 66 9.52 19.70 50.78
N VAL A 67 9.39 20.99 50.51
CA VAL A 67 8.56 21.60 49.45
C VAL A 67 9.16 21.26 48.08
N ILE A 68 9.26 19.97 47.75
CA ILE A 68 9.69 19.47 46.43
C ILE A 68 8.58 18.62 45.77
N SER A 69 7.51 18.30 46.50
CA SER A 69 6.44 17.41 46.00
C SER A 69 5.49 18.04 44.96
N ASP A 70 5.43 19.36 44.81
CA ASP A 70 4.44 20.00 43.92
C ASP A 70 4.86 20.03 42.45
N ARG A 71 6.14 20.28 42.16
CA ARG A 71 6.61 20.45 40.77
C ARG A 71 6.73 19.16 39.96
N SER A 72 6.92 18.02 40.62
CA SER A 72 6.99 16.72 39.93
C SER A 72 5.63 16.26 39.42
N ILE A 73 4.54 16.61 40.10
CA ILE A 73 3.18 16.25 39.68
C ILE A 73 2.72 17.16 38.52
N GLU A 74 3.09 18.44 38.54
CA GLU A 74 2.78 19.38 37.45
C GLU A 74 3.49 19.00 36.13
N LEU A 75 4.76 18.59 36.16
CA LEU A 75 5.48 18.15 34.96
C LEU A 75 4.96 16.83 34.36
N GLU A 76 4.51 15.88 35.19
CA GLU A 76 3.94 14.61 34.70
C GLU A 76 2.52 14.78 34.13
N THR A 77 1.73 15.69 34.69
CA THR A 77 0.37 15.98 34.20
C THR A 77 0.40 16.74 32.86
N GLU A 78 1.34 17.67 32.66
CA GLU A 78 1.53 18.36 31.38
C GLU A 78 1.96 17.39 30.27
N GLY A 79 2.95 16.52 30.53
CA GLY A 79 3.39 15.53 29.54
C GLY A 79 2.30 14.52 29.16
N THR A 80 1.39 14.21 30.10
CA THR A 80 0.25 13.32 29.86
C THR A 80 -0.84 14.01 29.04
N ALA A 81 -1.14 15.28 29.31
CA ALA A 81 -2.12 16.05 28.54
C ALA A 81 -1.66 16.27 27.09
N GLU A 82 -0.38 16.56 26.86
CA GLU A 82 0.20 16.67 25.52
C GLU A 82 0.10 15.34 24.75
N SER A 83 0.42 14.22 25.42
CA SER A 83 0.34 12.88 24.84
C SER A 83 -1.10 12.49 24.49
N MET A 84 -2.07 12.91 25.31
CA MET A 84 -3.49 12.73 25.04
C MET A 84 -3.97 13.56 23.84
N ALA A 85 -3.52 14.82 23.73
CA ALA A 85 -3.84 15.66 22.58
C ALA A 85 -3.31 15.06 21.26
N LYS A 86 -2.06 14.57 21.25
CA LYS A 86 -1.47 13.86 20.09
C LYS A 86 -2.26 12.61 19.73
N MET A 87 -2.69 11.82 20.72
CA MET A 87 -3.50 10.62 20.47
C MET A 87 -4.83 10.97 19.79
N ILE A 88 -5.48 12.04 20.23
CA ILE A 88 -6.74 12.53 19.64
C ILE A 88 -6.50 12.99 18.19
N GLU A 89 -5.40 13.69 17.93
CA GLU A 89 -5.05 14.14 16.58
C GLU A 89 -4.86 12.96 15.62
N ILE A 90 -4.05 11.96 15.99
CA ILE A 90 -3.82 10.76 15.18
C ILE A 90 -5.14 10.02 14.95
N ARG A 91 -5.94 9.85 15.99
CA ARG A 91 -7.24 9.20 15.89
C ARG A 91 -8.17 9.94 14.92
N ASN A 92 -8.25 11.26 15.02
CA ASN A 92 -9.08 12.06 14.12
C ASN A 92 -8.61 11.94 12.68
N TYR A 93 -7.31 12.00 12.44
CA TYR A 93 -6.74 11.81 11.10
C TYR A 93 -7.12 10.42 10.53
N PHE A 94 -7.04 9.37 11.35
CA PHE A 94 -7.50 8.05 10.95
C PHE A 94 -9.01 8.01 10.67
N ASP A 95 -9.84 8.44 11.63
CA ASP A 95 -11.31 8.32 11.58
C ASP A 95 -11.90 9.17 10.42
N TYR A 96 -11.33 10.33 10.10
CA TYR A 96 -11.87 11.27 9.09
C TYR A 96 -11.21 11.22 7.72
N ASP A 97 -9.92 10.90 7.61
CA ASP A 97 -9.21 10.93 6.32
C ASP A 97 -8.89 9.52 5.81
N LEU A 98 -8.26 8.68 6.64
CA LEU A 98 -7.75 7.39 6.18
C LEU A 98 -8.80 6.28 6.14
N GLN A 99 -9.65 6.19 7.16
CA GLN A 99 -10.68 5.16 7.23
C GLN A 99 -11.67 5.27 6.06
N PRO A 100 -12.23 6.46 5.72
CA PRO A 100 -13.12 6.58 4.57
C PRO A 100 -12.44 6.19 3.25
N ARG A 101 -11.17 6.54 3.07
CA ARG A 101 -10.40 6.21 1.87
C ARG A 101 -10.07 4.71 1.78
N SER A 102 -9.83 4.08 2.93
CA SER A 102 -9.69 2.62 3.03
C SER A 102 -10.99 1.92 2.64
N LEU A 103 -12.13 2.39 3.15
CA LEU A 103 -13.45 1.86 2.77
C LEU A 103 -13.73 2.05 1.28
N TYR A 104 -13.32 3.16 0.68
CA TYR A 104 -13.44 3.39 -0.76
C TYR A 104 -12.66 2.35 -1.59
N TYR A 105 -11.49 1.92 -1.12
CA TYR A 105 -10.74 0.81 -1.73
C TYR A 105 -11.49 -0.52 -1.60
N LEU A 106 -12.04 -0.80 -0.42
CA LEU A 106 -12.74 -2.05 -0.13
C LEU A 106 -14.05 -2.20 -0.94
N ASP A 107 -14.72 -1.09 -1.25
CA ASP A 107 -15.97 -1.07 -2.04
C ASP A 107 -15.77 -1.46 -3.53
N SER A 108 -14.55 -1.81 -3.93
CA SER A 108 -14.28 -2.40 -5.26
C SER A 108 -14.66 -1.50 -6.45
N THR A 109 -14.63 -0.19 -6.27
CA THR A 109 -15.01 0.81 -7.28
C THR A 109 -13.98 0.96 -8.43
N PHE A 110 -12.80 0.36 -8.30
CA PHE A 110 -11.70 0.54 -9.24
C PHE A 110 -11.80 -0.40 -10.45
N TRP A 111 -12.03 0.17 -11.64
CA TRP A 111 -12.03 -0.57 -12.91
C TRP A 111 -10.62 -0.80 -13.47
N ASP A 112 -9.70 0.15 -13.27
CA ASP A 112 -8.32 0.04 -13.73
C ASP A 112 -7.44 -0.67 -12.68
N PRO A 113 -6.81 -1.82 -13.01
CA PRO A 113 -5.88 -2.51 -12.12
C PRO A 113 -4.71 -1.64 -11.65
N LYS A 114 -4.20 -0.74 -12.50
CA LYS A 114 -3.05 0.09 -12.14
C LYS A 114 -3.42 1.14 -11.09
N GLN A 115 -4.55 1.81 -11.30
CA GLN A 115 -5.10 2.74 -10.34
C GLN A 115 -5.39 2.04 -9.00
N ARG A 116 -6.00 0.85 -9.05
CA ARG A 116 -6.28 0.04 -7.86
C ARG A 116 -5.00 -0.29 -7.08
N ALA A 117 -3.95 -0.74 -7.77
CA ALA A 117 -2.67 -1.08 -7.15
C ALA A 117 -1.96 0.15 -6.55
N ALA A 118 -2.05 1.31 -7.22
CA ALA A 118 -1.50 2.56 -6.70
C ALA A 118 -2.23 3.00 -5.42
N GLU A 119 -3.56 2.92 -5.42
CA GLU A 119 -4.38 3.28 -4.27
C GLU A 119 -4.11 2.35 -3.08
N TYR A 120 -4.10 1.04 -3.30
CA TYR A 120 -3.74 0.07 -2.24
C TYR A 120 -2.41 0.44 -1.59
N ARG A 121 -1.36 0.65 -2.39
CA ARG A 121 -0.03 0.96 -1.89
C ARG A 121 -0.04 2.25 -1.07
N TRP A 122 -0.76 3.26 -1.55
CA TRP A 122 -0.86 4.53 -0.84
C TRP A 122 -1.57 4.34 0.50
N VAL A 123 -2.79 3.79 0.51
CA VAL A 123 -3.59 3.63 1.74
C VAL A 123 -2.86 2.73 2.74
N HIS A 124 -2.34 1.59 2.30
CA HIS A 124 -1.60 0.66 3.16
C HIS A 124 -0.36 1.32 3.78
N ASN A 125 0.48 1.98 2.97
CA ASN A 125 1.72 2.58 3.46
C ASN A 125 1.44 3.76 4.39
N VAL A 126 0.48 4.62 4.04
CA VAL A 126 0.10 5.76 4.89
C VAL A 126 -0.49 5.26 6.21
N THR A 127 -1.38 4.28 6.17
CA THR A 127 -1.98 3.71 7.39
C THR A 127 -0.92 3.08 8.30
N MET A 128 0.01 2.31 7.73
CA MET A 128 1.11 1.69 8.47
C MET A 128 2.06 2.75 9.07
N CYS A 129 2.51 3.71 8.27
CA CYS A 129 3.53 4.67 8.69
C CYS A 129 2.97 5.82 9.52
N ASP A 130 1.87 6.44 9.10
CA ASP A 130 1.35 7.66 9.73
C ASP A 130 0.51 7.39 10.97
N ILE A 131 -0.09 6.19 11.11
CA ILE A 131 -0.91 5.87 12.27
C ILE A 131 -0.18 4.98 13.25
N LEU A 132 0.29 3.80 12.83
CA LEU A 132 0.90 2.85 13.77
C LEU A 132 2.19 3.38 14.38
N LEU A 133 3.12 3.90 13.56
CA LEU A 133 4.38 4.43 14.10
C LEU A 133 4.15 5.64 15.00
N LYS A 134 3.29 6.59 14.60
CA LYS A 134 2.99 7.77 15.42
C LYS A 134 2.26 7.41 16.71
N ALA A 135 1.36 6.42 16.68
CA ALA A 135 0.68 5.94 17.88
C ALA A 135 1.67 5.25 18.83
N ASP A 136 2.63 4.48 18.31
CA ASP A 136 3.66 3.81 19.09
C ASP A 136 4.64 4.80 19.75
N GLU A 137 4.93 5.91 19.08
CA GLU A 137 5.76 7.01 19.62
C GLU A 137 5.10 7.74 20.81
N ILE A 138 3.78 7.65 20.99
CA ILE A 138 3.11 8.30 22.11
C ILE A 138 3.52 7.64 23.43
N ASN A 139 4.24 8.40 24.24
CA ASN A 139 4.60 7.99 25.59
C ASN A 139 3.34 8.00 26.48
N THR A 140 3.12 6.89 27.17
CA THR A 140 1.94 6.73 28.02
C THR A 140 2.16 7.13 29.48
N ASN A 141 3.41 7.36 29.91
CA ASN A 141 3.74 7.81 31.28
C ASN A 141 3.00 7.04 32.41
N GLY A 142 2.69 5.76 32.21
CA GLY A 142 1.91 4.99 33.19
C GLY A 142 0.39 5.16 33.13
N ASN A 143 -0.13 6.08 32.31
CA ASN A 143 -1.56 6.34 32.13
C ASN A 143 -2.25 5.16 31.42
N GLU A 144 -3.11 4.45 32.15
CA GLU A 144 -3.79 3.27 31.64
C GLU A 144 -4.87 3.59 30.60
N GLU A 145 -5.52 4.75 30.71
CA GLU A 145 -6.50 5.20 29.72
C GLU A 145 -5.83 5.45 28.37
N LEU A 146 -4.69 6.14 28.35
CA LEU A 146 -3.96 6.41 27.12
C LEU A 146 -3.44 5.11 26.48
N ARG A 147 -3.01 4.13 27.28
CA ARG A 147 -2.66 2.79 26.79
C ARG A 147 -3.87 2.05 26.20
N ALA A 148 -5.03 2.16 26.83
CA ALA A 148 -6.25 1.55 26.32
C ALA A 148 -6.68 2.21 25.00
N GLN A 149 -6.62 3.55 24.90
CA GLN A 149 -6.92 4.28 23.67
C GLN A 149 -5.94 3.93 22.54
N ARG A 150 -4.63 3.85 22.83
CA ARG A 150 -3.62 3.42 21.86
C ARG A 150 -3.90 2.02 21.33
N ARG A 151 -4.14 1.06 22.23
CA ARG A 151 -4.48 -0.34 21.84
C ARG A 151 -5.71 -0.37 20.96
N ALA A 152 -6.78 0.31 21.36
CA ALA A 152 -8.02 0.36 20.59
C ALA A 152 -7.82 0.96 19.19
N LEU A 153 -7.00 2.00 19.05
CA LEU A 153 -6.66 2.57 17.74
C LEU A 153 -5.87 1.57 16.89
N VAL A 154 -4.81 0.99 17.45
CA VAL A 154 -3.96 -0.01 16.78
C VAL A 154 -4.80 -1.22 16.32
N ASP A 155 -5.70 -1.72 17.16
CA ASP A 155 -6.58 -2.84 16.83
C ASP A 155 -7.50 -2.50 15.64
N ARG A 156 -8.10 -1.30 15.63
CA ARG A 156 -8.93 -0.85 14.50
C ARG A 156 -8.12 -0.69 13.21
N VAL A 157 -6.92 -0.14 13.31
CA VAL A 157 -6.03 0.07 12.17
C VAL A 157 -5.60 -1.27 11.58
N ASN A 158 -5.19 -2.22 12.43
CA ASN A 158 -4.82 -3.56 12.00
C ASN A 158 -5.98 -4.29 11.33
N ALA A 159 -7.20 -4.17 11.85
CA ALA A 159 -8.39 -4.73 11.20
C ALA A 159 -8.59 -4.19 9.77
N ILE A 160 -8.40 -2.88 9.57
CA ILE A 160 -8.46 -2.29 8.22
C ILE A 160 -7.32 -2.80 7.34
N LEU A 161 -6.08 -2.89 7.85
CA LEU A 161 -4.95 -3.40 7.07
C LEU A 161 -5.18 -4.85 6.62
N ASP A 162 -5.74 -5.70 7.49
CA ASP A 162 -6.10 -7.08 7.16
C ASP A 162 -7.20 -7.14 6.09
N ASP A 163 -8.20 -6.27 6.18
CA ASP A 163 -9.25 -6.13 5.16
C ASP A 163 -8.67 -5.68 3.82
N LEU A 164 -7.74 -4.71 3.81
CA LEU A 164 -7.06 -4.22 2.63
C LEU A 164 -6.24 -5.34 1.96
N GLU A 165 -5.51 -6.13 2.73
CA GLU A 165 -4.72 -7.26 2.18
C GLU A 165 -5.62 -8.36 1.62
N THR A 166 -6.71 -8.67 2.33
CA THR A 166 -7.72 -9.62 1.87
C THR A 166 -8.36 -9.16 0.55
N ALA A 167 -8.69 -7.87 0.45
CA ALA A 167 -9.25 -7.28 -0.77
C ALA A 167 -8.24 -7.30 -1.91
N LYS A 168 -6.98 -6.90 -1.66
CA LYS A 168 -5.91 -6.97 -2.65
C LYS A 168 -5.78 -8.37 -3.23
N LYS A 169 -5.74 -9.40 -2.38
CA LYS A 169 -5.65 -10.79 -2.84
C LYS A 169 -6.82 -11.17 -3.76
N LYS A 170 -8.05 -10.80 -3.39
CA LYS A 170 -9.24 -11.04 -4.22
C LYS A 170 -9.14 -10.35 -5.58
N PHE A 171 -8.64 -9.12 -5.61
CA PHE A 171 -8.44 -8.37 -6.84
C PHE A 171 -7.37 -9.00 -7.74
N ASP A 172 -6.22 -9.37 -7.18
CA ASP A 172 -5.15 -10.04 -7.94
C ASP A 172 -5.66 -11.37 -8.55
N GLU A 173 -6.46 -12.14 -7.80
CA GLU A 173 -7.09 -13.36 -8.29
C GLU A 173 -8.11 -13.10 -9.41
N GLN A 174 -8.89 -12.02 -9.30
CA GLN A 174 -9.86 -11.64 -10.34
C GLN A 174 -9.14 -11.21 -11.63
N ASP A 175 -8.11 -10.37 -11.51
CA ASP A 175 -7.32 -9.89 -12.63
C ASP A 175 -6.66 -11.07 -13.36
N GLU A 176 -6.07 -12.02 -12.62
CA GLU A 176 -5.47 -13.22 -13.20
C GLU A 176 -6.50 -14.11 -13.92
N LYS A 177 -7.70 -14.26 -13.36
CA LYS A 177 -8.81 -14.99 -14.02
C LYS A 177 -9.25 -14.30 -15.31
N TRP A 178 -9.26 -12.97 -15.35
CA TRP A 178 -9.57 -12.20 -16.55
C TRP A 178 -8.50 -12.39 -17.62
N ARG A 179 -7.22 -12.24 -17.27
CA ARG A 179 -6.11 -12.44 -18.22
C ARG A 179 -6.11 -13.85 -18.83
N LYS A 180 -6.39 -14.89 -18.02
CA LYS A 180 -6.48 -16.27 -18.52
C LYS A 180 -7.62 -16.47 -19.51
N ARG A 181 -8.79 -15.87 -19.23
CA ARG A 181 -9.94 -15.93 -20.15
C ARG A 181 -9.64 -15.22 -21.45
N GLU A 182 -9.13 -13.99 -21.37
CA GLU A 182 -8.76 -13.19 -22.54
C GLU A 182 -7.67 -13.88 -23.37
N GLY A 183 -6.64 -14.45 -22.73
CA GLY A 183 -5.60 -15.22 -23.40
C GLY A 183 -6.14 -16.45 -24.11
N LYS A 184 -7.07 -17.18 -23.49
CA LYS A 184 -7.73 -18.35 -24.10
C LYS A 184 -8.59 -17.94 -25.30
N GLU A 185 -9.41 -16.90 -25.14
CA GLU A 185 -10.25 -16.39 -26.24
C GLU A 185 -9.41 -15.88 -27.40
N ARG A 186 -8.30 -15.21 -27.11
CA ARG A 186 -7.34 -14.76 -28.12
C ARG A 186 -6.73 -15.96 -28.85
N GLN A 187 -6.25 -16.97 -28.13
CA GLN A 187 -5.70 -18.18 -28.73
C GLN A 187 -6.74 -18.87 -29.62
N GLU A 188 -7.98 -19.02 -29.15
CA GLU A 188 -9.06 -19.63 -29.93
C GLU A 188 -9.35 -18.85 -31.22
N ARG A 189 -9.30 -17.51 -31.17
CA ARG A 189 -9.43 -16.67 -32.38
C ARG A 189 -8.26 -16.88 -33.32
N GLU A 190 -7.03 -16.92 -32.81
CA GLU A 190 -5.83 -17.16 -33.61
C GLU A 190 -5.85 -18.56 -34.26
N ASP A 191 -6.25 -19.60 -33.53
CA ASP A 191 -6.40 -20.97 -34.05
C ASP A 191 -7.48 -21.05 -35.14
N LYS A 192 -8.61 -20.35 -34.96
CA LYS A 192 -9.66 -20.27 -35.99
C LYS A 192 -9.17 -19.60 -37.26
N ILE A 193 -8.47 -18.47 -37.12
CA ILE A 193 -7.87 -17.76 -38.27
C ILE A 193 -6.87 -18.68 -38.97
N GLN A 194 -6.01 -19.37 -38.23
CA GLN A 194 -5.02 -20.28 -38.80
C GLN A 194 -5.67 -21.45 -39.55
N GLN A 195 -6.73 -22.03 -38.97
CA GLN A 195 -7.50 -23.09 -39.63
C GLN A 195 -8.18 -22.59 -40.91
N GLU A 196 -8.72 -21.38 -40.92
CA GLU A 196 -9.32 -20.78 -42.11
C GLU A 196 -8.27 -20.50 -43.20
N LEU A 197 -7.09 -20.00 -42.82
CA LEU A 197 -5.97 -19.82 -43.73
C LEU A 197 -5.52 -21.15 -44.34
N GLU A 198 -5.37 -22.20 -43.54
CA GLU A 198 -4.99 -23.53 -44.04
C GLU A 198 -6.04 -24.08 -45.03
N ARG A 199 -7.34 -23.94 -44.70
CA ARG A 199 -8.42 -24.31 -45.61
C ARG A 199 -8.39 -23.49 -46.90
N ALA A 200 -8.11 -22.19 -46.82
CA ALA A 200 -8.02 -21.33 -47.98
C ALA A 200 -6.85 -21.74 -48.88
N THR A 201 -5.66 -21.96 -48.30
CA THR A 201 -4.47 -22.43 -49.03
C THR A 201 -4.74 -23.75 -49.74
N LYS A 202 -5.35 -24.72 -49.05
CA LYS A 202 -5.70 -26.01 -49.66
C LYS A 202 -6.65 -25.85 -50.85
N ARG A 203 -7.66 -24.98 -50.74
CA ARG A 203 -8.59 -24.68 -51.86
C ARG A 203 -7.87 -24.03 -53.04
N TRP A 204 -6.90 -23.16 -52.78
CA TRP A 204 -6.07 -22.55 -53.82
C TRP A 204 -5.23 -23.61 -54.54
N ASP A 205 -4.56 -24.49 -53.81
CA ASP A 205 -3.77 -25.59 -54.41
C ASP A 205 -4.64 -26.53 -55.26
N GLU A 206 -5.85 -26.84 -54.78
CA GLU A 206 -6.84 -27.65 -55.52
C GLU A 206 -7.29 -26.95 -56.81
N GLN A 207 -7.57 -25.65 -56.77
CA GLN A 207 -7.93 -24.87 -57.95
C GLN A 207 -6.78 -24.79 -58.95
N GLU A 208 -5.55 -24.53 -58.48
CA GLU A 208 -4.37 -24.47 -59.34
C GLU A 208 -4.12 -25.81 -60.05
N ASN A 209 -4.22 -26.92 -59.32
CA ASN A 209 -4.08 -28.25 -59.92
C ASN A 209 -5.18 -28.52 -60.97
N ASP A 210 -6.45 -28.16 -60.70
CA ASP A 210 -7.53 -28.32 -61.69
C ASP A 210 -7.27 -27.50 -62.97
N ILE A 211 -6.80 -26.26 -62.82
CA ILE A 211 -6.40 -25.40 -63.95
C ILE A 211 -5.29 -26.08 -64.77
N TRP A 212 -4.26 -26.58 -64.10
CA TRP A 212 -3.16 -27.30 -64.76
C TRP A 212 -3.62 -28.56 -65.49
N GLN A 213 -4.52 -29.35 -64.90
CA GLN A 213 -5.07 -30.54 -65.55
C GLN A 213 -5.89 -30.19 -66.79
N LYS A 214 -6.72 -29.13 -66.71
CA LYS A 214 -7.47 -28.61 -67.87
C LYS A 214 -6.52 -28.18 -68.99
N PHE A 215 -5.47 -27.44 -68.67
CA PHE A 215 -4.45 -27.03 -69.65
C PHE A 215 -3.78 -28.24 -70.32
N LYS A 216 -3.39 -29.24 -69.53
CA LYS A 216 -2.78 -30.49 -70.04
C LYS A 216 -3.69 -31.26 -70.99
N ARG A 217 -5.00 -31.32 -70.69
CA ARG A 217 -6.00 -31.94 -71.58
C ARG A 217 -6.17 -31.18 -72.89
N LEU A 218 -6.16 -29.84 -72.85
CA LEU A 218 -6.26 -29.00 -74.05
C LEU A 218 -5.04 -29.17 -74.96
N ARG A 219 -3.83 -29.28 -74.39
CA ARG A 219 -2.60 -29.49 -75.15
C ARG A 219 -2.62 -30.81 -75.94
N ARG A 220 -3.03 -31.91 -75.31
CA ARG A 220 -3.14 -33.24 -75.94
C ARG A 220 -4.14 -33.32 -77.09
N ARG A 221 -5.12 -32.40 -77.16
CA ARG A 221 -6.11 -32.38 -78.26
C ARG A 221 -5.60 -31.67 -79.51
N LYS A 222 -4.48 -30.95 -79.43
CA LYS A 222 -3.87 -30.22 -80.55
C LYS A 222 -2.74 -30.99 -81.24
N GLU A 223 -2.31 -32.10 -80.64
CA GLU A 223 -1.37 -33.07 -81.21
C GLU A 223 -2.15 -34.21 -81.87
#